data_AF-F8PG50-F1
#
_entry.id   AF-F8PG50-F1
#
_cell.length_a   1.000
_cell.length_b   1.000
_cell.length_c   1.000
_cell.angle_alpha   90.00
_cell.angle_beta   90.00
_cell.angle_gamma   90.00
#
_symmetry.space_group_name_H-M   'P 1'
#
loop_
_entity.id
_entity.type
_entity.pdbx_description
1 polymer ?
#
loop_
_entity_poly.entity_id
_entity_poly.type
_entity_poly.pdbx_seq_one_letter_code
_entity_poly.pdbx_strand_id
1 'polypeptide(L)'
;MLLVDRYSVHHLPVKWCSCPNAACLDVQLLSNGLYPASQKKPQTAFTFALLADFLINNKECKTSAMTFYSKIWWVTNSAFLHKVPVCPSVLDFLGTSIIFPPSRIDIRSLWGVSRQWRHLKYMHWHGFAHQPGCHPSPGFLAFFCPACP
;
A
#
# COMPACT_ATOMS: atom_id res chain seq x y z
N MET A 1 -9.34 -11.32 -3.96
CA MET A 1 -8.12 -10.55 -3.61
C MET A 1 -8.54 -9.12 -3.39
N LEU A 2 -8.04 -8.46 -2.35
CA LEU A 2 -8.33 -7.05 -2.09
C LEU A 2 -7.34 -6.20 -2.91
N LEU A 3 -7.85 -5.37 -3.80
CA LEU A 3 -7.09 -4.34 -4.51
C LEU A 3 -7.41 -2.99 -3.90
N VAL A 4 -6.39 -2.29 -3.45
CA VAL A 4 -6.53 -0.96 -2.88
C VAL A 4 -5.91 0.04 -3.85
N ASP A 5 -6.72 0.97 -4.33
CA ASP A 5 -6.30 2.08 -5.17
C ASP A 5 -6.54 3.43 -4.46
N ARG A 6 -5.98 4.52 -4.99
CA ARG A 6 -6.02 5.85 -4.38
C ARG A 6 -7.44 6.42 -4.20
N TYR A 7 -8.42 5.90 -4.95
CA TYR A 7 -9.81 6.37 -4.91
C TYR A 7 -10.80 5.30 -4.43
N SER A 8 -10.41 4.04 -4.43
CA SER A 8 -11.35 2.93 -4.25
C SER A 8 -10.69 1.68 -3.69
N VAL A 9 -11.50 0.86 -3.02
CA VAL A 9 -11.14 -0.50 -2.60
C VAL A 9 -12.01 -1.49 -3.38
N HIS A 10 -11.37 -2.41 -4.09
CA HIS A 10 -12.03 -3.40 -4.94
C HIS A 10 -11.74 -4.82 -4.47
N HIS A 11 -12.75 -5.67 -4.40
CA HIS A 11 -12.57 -7.10 -4.18
C HIS A 11 -12.74 -7.84 -5.50
N LEU A 12 -11.63 -8.30 -6.09
CA LEU A 12 -11.63 -8.96 -7.39
C LEU A 12 -11.05 -10.39 -7.29
N PRO A 13 -11.63 -11.38 -7.99
CA PRO A 13 -11.01 -12.68 -8.17
C PRO A 13 -9.84 -12.54 -9.16
N VAL A 14 -8.61 -12.81 -8.70
CA VAL A 14 -7.42 -12.80 -9.56
C VAL A 14 -7.11 -14.22 -10.00
N LYS A 15 -6.97 -14.41 -11.31
CA LYS A 15 -6.51 -15.67 -11.91
C LYS A 15 -5.01 -15.57 -12.17
N TRP A 16 -4.27 -16.53 -11.64
CA TRP A 16 -2.82 -16.61 -11.81
C TRP A 16 -2.47 -17.27 -13.14
N CYS A 17 -1.39 -16.82 -13.76
CA CYS A 17 -0.87 -17.48 -14.94
C CYS A 17 -0.24 -18.82 -14.55
N SER A 18 -0.64 -19.90 -15.23
CA SER A 18 -0.14 -21.27 -15.02
C SER A 18 0.72 -21.80 -16.18
N CYS A 19 1.21 -20.91 -17.04
CA CYS A 19 2.10 -21.28 -18.13
C CYS A 19 3.42 -21.88 -17.61
N PRO A 20 4.10 -22.76 -18.37
CA PRO A 20 5.35 -23.41 -17.93
C PRO A 20 6.52 -22.43 -17.67
N ASN A 21 6.48 -21.23 -18.26
CA ASN A 21 7.44 -20.15 -18.01
C ASN A 21 6.80 -18.98 -17.22
N ALA A 22 5.75 -19.25 -16.45
CA ALA A 22 5.10 -18.23 -15.66
C ALA A 22 6.01 -17.75 -14.53
N ALA A 23 6.16 -16.44 -14.40
CA ALA A 23 6.89 -15.84 -13.28
C ALA A 23 6.20 -16.16 -11.94
N CYS A 24 6.92 -15.99 -10.83
CA CYS A 24 6.35 -16.12 -9.48
C CYS A 24 5.16 -15.17 -9.28
N LEU A 25 4.24 -15.52 -8.37
CA LEU A 25 2.97 -14.80 -8.15
C LEU A 25 3.18 -13.30 -7.83
N ASP A 26 4.20 -13.00 -7.04
CA ASP A 26 4.62 -11.64 -6.71
C ASP A 26 5.11 -10.86 -7.94
N VAL A 27 5.93 -11.49 -8.78
CA VAL A 27 6.40 -10.90 -10.04
C VAL A 27 5.26 -10.68 -11.03
N GLN A 28 4.30 -11.61 -11.11
CA GLN A 28 3.07 -11.43 -11.91
C GLN A 28 2.25 -10.23 -11.44
N LEU A 29 2.17 -9.96 -10.13
CA LEU A 29 1.48 -8.76 -9.63
C LEU A 29 2.27 -7.49 -9.98
N LEU A 30 3.58 -7.51 -9.74
CA LEU A 30 4.45 -6.36 -9.99
C LEU A 30 4.46 -5.96 -11.47
N SER A 31 4.46 -6.94 -12.38
CA SER A 31 4.37 -6.67 -13.83
C SER A 31 3.04 -6.04 -14.25
N ASN A 32 1.98 -6.25 -13.46
CA ASN A 32 0.66 -5.63 -13.66
C ASN A 32 0.49 -4.32 -12.87
N GLY A 33 1.56 -3.75 -12.29
CA GLY A 33 1.50 -2.48 -11.55
C GLY A 33 0.91 -2.60 -10.14
N LEU A 34 0.80 -3.81 -9.62
CA LEU A 34 0.27 -4.12 -8.29
C LEU A 34 1.39 -4.56 -7.36
N TYR A 35 1.49 -3.91 -6.21
CA TYR A 35 2.43 -4.29 -5.16
C TYR A 35 1.76 -5.25 -4.16
N PRO A 36 2.21 -6.51 -4.04
CA PRO A 36 1.64 -7.44 -3.08
C PRO A 36 1.94 -7.02 -1.63
N ALA A 37 0.95 -7.13 -0.76
CA ALA A 37 1.13 -6.94 0.68
C ALA A 37 1.97 -8.05 1.34
N SER A 38 1.98 -9.24 0.72
CA SER A 38 2.74 -10.42 1.15
C SER A 38 3.30 -11.14 -0.06
N GLN A 39 4.59 -11.48 -0.01
CA GLN A 39 5.29 -12.16 -1.10
C GLN A 39 4.90 -13.64 -1.23
N LYS A 40 4.59 -14.32 -0.12
CA LYS A 40 4.31 -15.78 -0.12
C LYS A 40 2.88 -16.11 -0.53
N LYS A 41 1.92 -15.31 -0.07
CA LYS A 41 0.49 -15.53 -0.33
C LYS A 41 -0.23 -14.18 -0.40
N PRO A 42 -0.24 -13.52 -1.56
CA PRO A 42 -0.86 -12.20 -1.70
C PRO A 42 -2.38 -12.32 -1.61
N GLN A 43 -2.95 -11.94 -0.46
CA GLN A 43 -4.40 -11.76 -0.30
C GLN A 43 -4.83 -10.34 -0.64
N THR A 44 -3.92 -9.39 -0.47
CA THR A 44 -4.12 -7.97 -0.71
C THR A 44 -2.97 -7.41 -1.55
N ALA A 45 -3.29 -6.47 -2.45
CA ALA A 45 -2.31 -5.77 -3.26
C ALA A 45 -2.69 -4.28 -3.38
N PHE A 46 -1.66 -3.45 -3.50
CA PHE A 46 -1.77 -1.99 -3.57
C PHE A 46 -1.32 -1.50 -4.94
N THR A 47 -1.99 -0.51 -5.51
CA THR A 47 -1.49 0.13 -6.74
C THR A 47 -0.25 0.97 -6.46
N PHE A 48 0.66 1.08 -7.42
CA PHE A 48 1.82 1.98 -7.29
C PHE A 48 1.37 3.45 -7.12
N ALA A 49 0.24 3.83 -7.73
CA ALA A 49 -0.35 5.16 -7.58
C ALA A 49 -0.76 5.45 -6.13
N LEU A 50 -1.40 4.49 -5.45
CA LEU A 50 -1.72 4.62 -4.03
C LEU A 50 -0.46 4.77 -3.17
N LEU A 51 0.57 3.97 -3.44
CA LEU A 51 1.82 4.03 -2.67
C LEU A 51 2.55 5.37 -2.85
N ALA A 52 2.52 5.93 -4.05
CA ALA A 52 3.05 7.26 -4.33
C ALA A 52 2.25 8.35 -3.59
N ASP A 53 0.91 8.31 -3.65
CA ASP A 53 0.04 9.25 -2.95
C ASP A 53 0.26 9.17 -1.42
N PHE A 54 0.30 7.95 -0.86
CA PHE A 54 0.56 7.75 0.56
C PHE A 54 1.91 8.33 0.99
N LEU A 55 2.97 8.14 0.19
CA LEU A 55 4.28 8.70 0.51
C LEU A 55 4.27 10.23 0.57
N ILE A 56 3.56 10.91 -0.32
CA ILE A 56 3.44 12.37 -0.32
C ILE A 56 2.63 12.82 0.91
N ASN A 57 1.47 12.22 1.16
CA ASN A 57 0.63 12.56 2.32
C ASN A 57 1.36 12.29 3.66
N ASN A 58 2.20 11.26 3.71
CA ASN A 58 3.02 10.97 4.89
C ASN A 58 4.12 12.02 5.12
N LYS A 59 4.71 12.56 4.04
CA LYS A 59 5.76 13.60 4.12
C LYS A 59 5.20 14.98 4.42
N GLU A 60 4.22 15.42 3.63
CA GLU A 60 3.66 16.78 3.68
C GLU A 60 2.67 16.93 4.85
N CYS A 61 1.71 16.02 4.93
CA CYS A 61 0.57 16.15 5.85
C CYS A 61 0.75 15.34 7.14
N LYS A 62 1.90 14.68 7.33
CA LYS A 62 2.19 13.78 8.47
C LYS A 62 1.06 12.76 8.73
N THR A 63 0.35 12.36 7.67
CA THR A 63 -0.85 11.54 7.80
C THR A 63 -0.46 10.12 8.21
N SER A 64 -1.13 9.59 9.23
CA SER A 64 -0.97 8.20 9.64
C SER A 64 -1.60 7.26 8.59
N ALA A 65 -1.10 6.02 8.49
CA ALA A 65 -1.71 5.03 7.59
C ALA A 65 -3.20 4.80 7.88
N MET A 66 -3.61 4.90 9.16
CA MET A 66 -5.01 4.78 9.57
C MET A 66 -5.85 5.90 8.96
N THR A 67 -5.44 7.16 9.16
CA THR A 67 -6.14 8.34 8.64
C THR A 67 -6.18 8.34 7.10
N PHE A 68 -5.08 7.94 6.46
CA PHE A 68 -5.02 7.83 5.00
C PHE A 68 -5.95 6.75 4.46
N TYR A 69 -6.02 5.60 5.12
CA TYR A 69 -6.93 4.53 4.71
C TYR A 69 -8.40 4.91 4.96
N SER A 70 -8.69 5.62 6.05
CA SER A 70 -10.00 6.23 6.27
C SER A 70 -10.38 7.20 5.15
N LYS A 71 -9.45 8.06 4.69
CA LYS A 71 -9.66 8.92 3.51
C LYS A 71 -10.07 8.11 2.28
N ILE A 72 -9.38 7.01 1.98
CA ILE A 72 -9.74 6.15 0.83
C ILE A 72 -11.15 5.57 1.00
N TRP A 73 -11.50 5.12 2.21
CA TRP A 73 -12.86 4.64 2.51
C TRP A 73 -13.93 5.70 2.25
N TRP A 74 -13.69 6.93 2.71
CA TRP A 74 -14.60 8.05 2.48
C TRP A 74 -14.81 8.34 0.99
N VAL A 75 -13.75 8.28 0.19
CA VAL A 75 -13.83 8.47 -1.27
C VAL A 75 -14.53 7.29 -1.95
N THR A 76 -14.33 6.07 -1.45
CA THR A 76 -14.95 4.86 -2.01
C THR A 76 -16.46 4.84 -1.76
N ASN A 77 -16.89 5.30 -0.58
CA ASN A 77 -18.29 5.30 -0.15
C ASN A 77 -18.76 6.71 0.21
N SER A 78 -18.64 7.62 -0.76
CA SER A 78 -19.08 9.02 -0.63
C SER A 78 -20.58 9.16 -0.37
N ALA A 79 -21.38 8.16 -0.78
CA ALA A 79 -22.84 8.19 -0.68
C ALA A 79 -23.36 7.82 0.73
N PHE A 80 -22.61 7.02 1.50
CA PHE A 80 -23.04 6.57 2.82
C PHE A 80 -21.96 6.81 3.87
N LEU A 81 -21.86 8.08 4.26
CA LEU A 81 -20.88 8.57 5.22
C LEU A 81 -21.06 7.98 6.63
N HIS A 82 -22.31 7.78 7.08
CA HIS A 82 -22.67 7.25 8.42
C HIS A 82 -22.23 5.80 8.67
N LYS A 83 -21.73 5.16 7.63
CA LYS A 83 -21.42 3.74 7.54
C LYS A 83 -19.91 3.49 7.62
N VAL A 84 -19.10 4.55 7.59
CA VAL A 84 -17.66 4.48 7.81
C VAL A 84 -17.41 4.52 9.33
N PRO A 85 -16.79 3.50 9.94
CA PRO A 85 -16.54 3.50 11.37
C PRO A 85 -15.51 4.58 11.71
N VAL A 86 -16.00 5.69 12.26
CA VAL A 86 -15.19 6.74 12.85
C VAL A 86 -14.93 6.32 14.30
N CYS A 87 -13.72 5.82 14.55
CA CYS A 87 -13.19 5.42 15.85
C CYS A 87 -13.79 4.12 16.45
N PRO A 88 -12.97 3.30 17.15
CA PRO A 88 -13.45 2.11 17.87
C PRO A 88 -14.10 2.42 19.23
N SER A 89 -14.48 3.67 19.51
CA SER A 89 -14.92 4.10 20.85
C SER A 89 -16.43 4.23 21.03
N VAL A 90 -17.25 3.90 20.04
CA VAL A 90 -18.72 3.93 20.18
C VAL A 90 -19.35 2.69 19.55
N LEU A 91 -19.55 1.70 20.41
CA LEU A 91 -20.45 0.56 20.36
C LEU A 91 -21.14 0.24 19.02
N ASP A 92 -20.79 -0.95 18.53
CA ASP A 92 -21.65 -1.82 17.75
C ASP A 92 -23.01 -2.02 18.46
N PHE A 93 -24.07 -1.37 17.99
CA PHE A 93 -25.45 -1.65 18.48
C PHE A 93 -26.48 -1.95 17.40
N LEU A 94 -26.16 -1.84 16.12
CA LEU A 94 -27.18 -1.91 15.05
C LEU A 94 -26.94 -2.94 13.95
N GLY A 95 -26.20 -4.02 14.25
CA GLY A 95 -26.35 -5.32 13.58
C GLY A 95 -26.61 -5.29 12.06
N THR A 96 -25.98 -4.39 11.32
CA THR A 96 -26.17 -4.28 9.87
C THR A 96 -24.93 -4.86 9.22
N SER A 97 -25.12 -6.05 8.67
CA SER A 97 -24.11 -6.84 7.99
C SER A 97 -23.39 -6.04 6.89
N ILE A 98 -22.05 -6.14 6.93
CA ILE A 98 -21.10 -5.82 5.86
C ILE A 98 -20.83 -4.33 5.62
N ILE A 99 -20.08 -3.71 6.53
CA ILE A 99 -19.09 -2.69 6.16
C ILE A 99 -17.86 -3.00 6.99
N PHE A 100 -16.98 -3.80 6.40
CA PHE A 100 -15.76 -4.22 7.07
C PHE A 100 -14.97 -2.95 7.40
N PRO A 101 -14.76 -2.58 8.68
CA PRO A 101 -13.71 -1.63 9.02
C PRO A 101 -12.42 -2.12 8.35
N PRO A 102 -11.48 -1.23 7.98
CA PRO A 102 -10.13 -1.65 7.65
C PRO A 102 -9.70 -2.70 8.67
N SER A 103 -9.42 -3.92 8.22
CA SER A 103 -8.89 -4.90 9.14
C SER A 103 -7.57 -4.34 9.66
N ARG A 104 -7.26 -4.51 10.96
CA ARG A 104 -5.95 -4.08 11.51
C ARG A 104 -4.76 -4.65 10.72
N ILE A 105 -5.00 -5.72 9.97
CA ILE A 105 -4.04 -6.42 9.12
C ILE A 105 -3.69 -5.57 7.88
N ASP A 106 -4.66 -4.90 7.24
CA ASP A 106 -4.45 -4.12 6.02
C ASP A 106 -3.67 -2.81 6.28
N ILE A 107 -3.89 -2.17 7.42
CA ILE A 107 -3.15 -0.95 7.80
C ILE A 107 -1.69 -1.29 8.11
N ARG A 108 -1.45 -2.43 8.78
CA ARG A 108 -0.08 -2.91 9.05
C ARG A 108 0.64 -3.27 7.76
N SER A 109 -0.07 -3.91 6.84
CA SER A 109 0.52 -4.30 5.55
C SER A 109 0.85 -3.08 4.70
N LEU A 110 0.00 -2.05 4.66
CA LEU A 110 0.29 -0.77 4.01
C LEU A 110 1.56 -0.11 4.58
N TRP A 111 1.74 -0.14 5.91
CA TRP A 111 2.96 0.37 6.54
C TRP A 111 4.21 -0.39 6.10
N GLY A 112 4.15 -1.73 6.09
CA GLY A 112 5.26 -2.58 5.65
C GLY A 112 5.62 -2.32 4.19
N VAL A 113 4.62 -2.35 3.32
CA VAL A 113 4.77 -2.08 1.88
C VAL A 113 5.30 -0.68 1.63
N SER A 114 4.83 0.34 2.35
CA SER A 114 5.30 1.72 2.18
C SER A 114 6.80 1.85 2.48
N ARG A 115 7.30 1.15 3.51
CA ARG A 115 8.74 1.13 3.82
C ARG A 115 9.54 0.46 2.70
N GLN A 116 9.07 -0.69 2.22
CA GLN A 116 9.70 -1.41 1.12
C GLN A 116 9.71 -0.57 -0.17
N TRP A 117 8.57 0.04 -0.51
CA TRP A 117 8.43 0.91 -1.66
C TRP A 117 9.38 2.13 -1.58
N ARG A 118 9.48 2.76 -0.42
CA ARG A 118 10.43 3.87 -0.20
C ARG A 118 11.87 3.44 -0.43
N HIS A 119 12.24 2.28 0.09
CA HIS A 119 13.58 1.71 -0.12
C HIS A 119 13.87 1.45 -1.60
N LEU A 120 12.92 0.85 -2.33
CA LEU A 120 13.04 0.62 -3.77
C LEU A 120 13.17 1.95 -4.56
N LYS A 121 12.41 2.98 -4.16
CA LYS A 121 12.53 4.31 -4.76
C LYS A 121 13.92 4.91 -4.53
N TYR A 122 14.47 4.76 -3.32
CA TYR A 122 15.82 5.24 -3.02
C TYR A 122 16.87 4.50 -3.85
N MET A 123 16.79 3.17 -3.92
CA MET A 123 17.68 2.37 -4.78
C MET A 123 17.61 2.80 -6.24
N HIS A 124 16.41 3.07 -6.75
CA HIS A 124 16.23 3.54 -8.13
C HIS A 124 16.83 4.93 -8.35
N TRP A 125 16.55 5.89 -7.47
CA TRP A 125 17.06 7.27 -7.59
C TRP A 125 18.58 7.36 -7.51
N HIS A 126 19.22 6.50 -6.72
CA HIS A 126 20.67 6.45 -6.58
C HIS A 126 21.35 5.47 -7.55
N GLY A 127 20.61 4.89 -8.51
CA GLY A 127 21.17 4.03 -9.57
C GLY A 127 21.48 2.58 -9.18
N PHE A 128 21.19 2.17 -7.94
CA PHE A 128 21.44 0.80 -7.45
C PHE A 128 20.42 -0.23 -7.94
N ALA A 129 19.27 0.20 -8.47
CA ALA A 129 18.20 -0.72 -8.90
C ALA A 129 18.62 -1.71 -10.01
N HIS A 130 19.62 -1.36 -10.83
CA HIS A 130 20.08 -2.19 -11.96
C HIS A 130 21.38 -2.96 -11.67
N GLN A 131 21.91 -2.87 -10.45
CA GLN A 131 23.19 -3.49 -10.07
C GLN A 131 22.95 -4.68 -9.13
N PRO A 132 22.65 -5.88 -9.66
CA PRO A 132 22.43 -7.05 -8.82
C PRO A 132 23.69 -7.37 -8.01
N GLY A 133 23.56 -7.44 -6.68
CA GLY A 133 24.66 -7.75 -5.76
C GLY A 133 25.38 -6.53 -5.16
N CYS A 134 25.15 -5.32 -5.68
CA CYS A 134 25.66 -4.11 -5.06
C CYS A 134 24.75 -3.69 -3.90
N HIS A 135 25.25 -3.83 -2.67
CA HIS A 135 24.55 -3.40 -1.47
C HIS A 135 25.00 -1.97 -1.13
N PRO A 136 24.07 -1.01 -0.98
CA PRO A 136 24.45 0.35 -0.65
C PRO A 136 25.01 0.40 0.77
N SER A 137 26.20 0.97 0.92
CA SER A 137 26.76 1.29 2.24
C SER A 137 25.88 2.30 2.98
N PRO A 138 25.96 2.37 4.33
CA PRO A 138 25.22 3.35 5.10
C PRO A 138 25.42 4.78 4.57
N GLY A 139 24.32 5.52 4.38
CA GLY A 139 24.34 6.91 3.88
C GLY A 139 24.26 7.06 2.35
N PHE A 140 24.52 6.02 1.55
CA PHE A 140 24.49 6.13 0.08
C PHE A 140 23.08 6.27 -0.53
N LEU A 141 22.04 5.95 0.24
CA LEU A 141 20.63 6.15 -0.12
C LEU A 141 20.03 7.41 0.51
N ALA A 142 20.84 8.25 1.16
CA ALA A 142 20.35 9.47 1.79
C ALA A 142 20.15 10.56 0.74
N PHE A 143 19.02 11.26 0.86
CA PHE A 143 18.83 12.49 0.12
C PHE A 143 19.68 13.60 0.72
N PHE A 144 20.31 14.38 -0.15
CA PHE A 144 20.88 15.66 0.26
C PHE A 144 19.74 16.56 0.77
N CYS A 145 19.79 16.94 2.04
CA CYS A 145 18.86 17.89 2.62
C CYS A 145 19.42 19.29 2.38
N PRO A 146 18.83 20.13 1.50
CA PRO A 146 19.35 21.48 1.27
C PRO A 146 19.24 22.39 2.51
N ALA A 147 18.48 21.98 3.53
CA ALA A 147 18.33 22.70 4.79
C ALA A 147 19.31 22.25 5.89
N CYS A 148 20.04 21.14 5.71
CA CYS A 148 21.10 20.73 6.63
C CYS A 148 22.46 21.16 6.06
N PRO A 149 23.33 21.83 6.84
CA PRO A 149 24.67 22.22 6.41
C PRO A 149 25.59 21.01 6.20
#